data_AF-A0AAV0GTT0-F1
#
_entry.id   AF-A0AAV0GTT0-F1
#
_cell.length_a   1.000
_cell.length_b   1.000
_cell.length_c   1.000
_cell.angle_alpha   90.00
_cell.angle_beta   90.00
_cell.angle_gamma   90.00
#
_symmetry.space_group_name_H-M   'P 1'
#
loop_
_entity.id
_entity.type
_entity.pdbx_description
1 polymer ?
#
loop_
_entity_poly.entity_id
_entity_poly.type
_entity_poly.pdbx_seq_one_letter_code
_entity_poly.pdbx_strand_id
1 'polypeptide(L)'
;MEKQGKVSVASYSNCIKFMGKSLNLTKALEIYRGIPDESTKSNVIVCNSGLSCLVRSGKFDSSIKLFHEMKHSGLTPDAITYTAFLAGCIKVKDSYDTALDLVQELNFRGLKMDSVILTTLLKVYMRGGLFKKSRELLSQLESLGYAKDEGLFETAISRYIAEPEKKDLLIHLLKWMPGQGYAVNSSTRNVILKNSHLFGRHLIGEILSKQRQLSKSVKS
;
A
#
# COMPACT_ATOMS: atom_id res chain seq x y z
N MET A 1 48.70 1.91 11.34
CA MET A 1 48.19 2.40 10.04
C MET A 1 46.79 1.83 9.85
N GLU A 2 45.79 2.59 10.24
CA GLU A 2 44.38 2.19 10.34
C GLU A 2 43.75 2.01 8.96
N LYS A 3 43.42 0.77 8.59
CA LYS A 3 42.40 0.53 7.55
C LYS A 3 41.04 0.79 8.21
N GLN A 4 40.58 2.04 8.17
CA GLN A 4 39.18 2.36 8.46
C GLN A 4 38.29 1.51 7.55
N GLY A 5 37.54 0.60 8.17
CA GLY A 5 36.65 -0.32 7.48
C GLY A 5 35.58 0.46 6.72
N LYS A 6 35.72 0.55 5.39
CA LYS A 6 34.60 0.94 4.52
C LYS A 6 33.48 -0.07 4.76
N VAL A 7 32.49 0.32 5.54
CA VAL A 7 31.27 -0.45 5.75
C VAL A 7 30.60 -0.62 4.38
N SER A 8 30.36 -1.87 3.97
CA SER A 8 29.88 -2.17 2.63
C SER A 8 28.44 -1.70 2.40
N VAL A 9 28.05 -1.48 1.14
CA VAL A 9 26.67 -1.23 0.71
C VAL A 9 25.70 -2.27 1.31
N ALA A 10 26.11 -3.54 1.29
CA ALA A 10 25.33 -4.64 1.87
C ALA A 10 25.15 -4.47 3.38
N SER A 11 26.21 -4.11 4.11
CA SER A 11 26.16 -3.84 5.55
C SER A 11 25.17 -2.72 5.90
N TYR A 12 25.26 -1.55 5.24
CA TYR A 12 24.33 -0.45 5.48
C TYR A 12 22.89 -0.84 5.12
N SER A 13 22.68 -1.45 3.96
CA SER A 13 21.35 -1.86 3.51
C SER A 13 20.68 -2.84 4.48
N ASN A 14 21.45 -3.80 5.01
CA ASN A 14 20.99 -4.80 5.98
C ASN A 14 20.75 -4.17 7.35
N CYS A 15 21.63 -3.29 7.83
CA CYS A 15 21.42 -2.55 9.07
C CYS A 15 20.13 -1.70 8.99
N ILE A 16 19.92 -0.95 7.91
CA ILE A 16 18.71 -0.13 7.73
C ILE A 16 17.46 -1.04 7.64
N LYS A 17 17.53 -2.15 6.89
CA LYS A 17 16.42 -3.13 6.82
C LYS A 17 16.11 -3.74 8.18
N PHE A 18 17.14 -4.18 8.92
CA PHE A 18 17.01 -4.81 10.23
C PHE A 18 16.40 -3.83 11.24
N MET A 19 16.98 -2.64 11.38
CA MET A 19 16.48 -1.61 12.29
C MET A 19 15.07 -1.14 11.90
N GLY A 20 14.78 -1.08 10.60
CA GLY A 20 13.45 -0.79 10.08
C GLY A 20 12.40 -1.89 10.33
N LYS A 21 12.82 -3.15 10.48
CA LYS A 21 11.96 -4.28 10.89
C LYS A 21 11.76 -4.32 12.40
N SER A 22 12.78 -3.99 13.19
CA SER A 22 12.73 -3.92 14.65
C SER A 22 12.00 -2.68 15.19
N LEU A 23 11.22 -1.98 14.35
CA LEU A 23 10.48 -0.74 14.63
C LEU A 23 11.33 0.44 15.16
N ASN A 24 12.65 0.33 15.18
CA ASN A 24 13.54 1.43 15.53
C ASN A 24 13.86 2.27 14.28
N LEU A 25 12.81 2.88 13.76
CA LEU A 25 12.85 3.64 12.52
C LEU A 25 13.71 4.90 12.64
N THR A 26 13.83 5.47 13.84
CA THR A 26 14.69 6.63 14.10
C THR A 26 16.15 6.27 13.87
N LYS A 27 16.65 5.18 14.46
CA LYS A 27 18.03 4.72 14.26
C LYS A 27 18.29 4.30 12.82
N ALA A 28 17.33 3.68 12.14
CA ALA A 28 17.47 3.33 10.73
C ALA A 28 17.70 4.58 9.84
N LEU A 29 17.01 5.68 10.15
CA LEU A 29 17.18 6.95 9.44
C LEU A 29 18.48 7.67 9.82
N GLU A 30 18.91 7.58 11.08
CA GLU A 30 20.21 8.09 11.51
C GLU A 30 21.35 7.38 10.78
N ILE A 31 21.29 6.05 10.67
CA ILE A 31 22.25 5.25 9.91
C ILE A 31 22.29 5.69 8.45
N TYR A 32 21.13 5.86 7.80
CA TYR A 32 21.06 6.32 6.40
C TYR A 32 21.64 7.73 6.21
N ARG A 33 21.32 8.67 7.11
CA ARG A 33 21.83 10.05 7.06
C ARG A 33 23.32 10.14 7.38
N GLY A 34 23.82 9.24 8.22
CA GLY A 34 25.22 9.17 8.64
C GLY A 34 26.12 8.39 7.68
N ILE A 35 25.65 7.99 6.49
CA ILE A 35 26.52 7.37 5.47
C ILE A 35 27.45 8.47 4.93
N PRO A 36 28.78 8.37 5.15
CA PRO A 36 29.71 9.43 4.76
C PRO A 36 30.08 9.37 3.27
N ASP A 37 29.99 8.18 2.68
CA ASP A 37 30.37 7.92 1.30
C ASP A 37 29.16 8.14 0.38
N GLU A 38 29.22 9.19 -0.45
CA GLU A 38 28.12 9.54 -1.35
C GLU A 38 27.84 8.46 -2.41
N SER A 39 28.84 7.64 -2.77
CA SER A 39 28.63 6.51 -3.70
C SER A 39 27.82 5.36 -3.07
N THR A 40 28.03 5.13 -1.77
CA THR A 40 27.29 4.14 -0.97
C THR A 40 25.88 4.64 -0.68
N LYS A 41 25.73 5.93 -0.40
CA LYS A 41 24.44 6.58 -0.17
C LYS A 41 23.62 6.62 -1.45
N SER A 42 24.25 6.96 -2.57
CA SER A 42 23.69 6.90 -3.94
C SER A 42 23.75 5.48 -4.51
N ASN A 43 23.32 4.49 -3.72
CA ASN A 43 23.13 3.12 -4.18
C ASN A 43 21.64 2.76 -4.11
N VAL A 44 21.10 2.13 -5.17
CA VAL A 44 19.68 1.77 -5.28
C VAL A 44 19.22 0.91 -4.09
N ILE A 45 20.04 -0.04 -3.63
CA ILE A 45 19.68 -0.93 -2.52
C ILE A 45 19.57 -0.15 -1.21
N VAL A 46 20.53 0.75 -0.95
CA VAL A 46 20.56 1.57 0.27
C VAL A 46 19.41 2.58 0.27
N CYS A 47 19.16 3.22 -0.86
CA CYS A 47 18.02 4.11 -1.04
C CYS A 47 16.68 3.37 -0.90
N ASN A 48 16.52 2.17 -1.47
CA ASN A 48 15.33 1.35 -1.31
C ASN A 48 15.06 1.00 0.16
N SER A 49 16.12 0.69 0.93
CA SER A 49 16.03 0.48 2.38
C SER A 49 15.60 1.76 3.12
N GLY A 50 16.20 2.91 2.78
CA GLY A 50 15.84 4.21 3.35
C GLY A 50 14.40 4.62 3.04
N LEU A 51 13.98 4.50 1.77
CA LEU A 51 12.64 4.78 1.28
C LEU A 51 11.60 3.95 2.02
N SER A 52 11.85 2.64 2.13
CA SER A 52 11.00 1.72 2.87
C SER A 52 10.91 2.10 4.35
N CYS A 53 12.00 2.57 4.96
CA CYS A 53 12.01 3.04 6.34
C CYS A 53 11.14 4.30 6.50
N LEU A 54 11.33 5.31 5.63
CA LEU A 54 10.57 6.56 5.64
C LEU A 54 9.05 6.31 5.51
N VAL A 55 8.66 5.44 4.58
CA VAL A 55 7.26 5.01 4.39
C VAL A 55 6.71 4.29 5.63
N ARG A 56 7.52 3.46 6.29
CA ARG A 56 7.10 2.81 7.55
C ARG A 56 6.94 3.82 8.69
N SER A 57 7.76 4.87 8.73
CA SER A 57 7.69 5.95 9.73
C SER A 57 6.58 6.97 9.49
N GLY A 58 5.81 6.84 8.40
CA GLY A 58 4.84 7.86 8.02
C GLY A 58 5.46 9.16 7.49
N LYS A 59 6.78 9.19 7.24
CA LYS A 59 7.50 10.36 6.70
C LYS A 59 7.42 10.38 5.17
N PHE A 60 6.20 10.43 4.64
CA PHE A 60 5.96 10.28 3.20
C PHE A 60 6.60 11.40 2.37
N ASP A 61 6.55 12.66 2.81
CA ASP A 61 7.21 13.77 2.12
C ASP A 61 8.73 13.58 1.99
N SER A 62 9.35 13.03 3.04
CA SER A 62 10.77 12.68 2.98
C SER A 62 11.02 11.51 2.04
N SER A 63 10.09 10.56 1.92
CA SER A 63 10.21 9.48 0.93
C SER A 63 10.09 10.01 -0.50
N ILE A 64 9.23 11.01 -0.75
CA ILE A 64 9.13 11.69 -2.04
C ILE A 64 10.46 12.35 -2.39
N LYS A 65 11.03 13.13 -1.46
CA LYS A 65 12.34 13.78 -1.65
C LYS A 65 13.43 12.78 -2.00
N LEU A 66 13.54 11.70 -1.23
CA LEU A 66 14.53 10.65 -1.49
C LEU A 66 14.33 10.00 -2.87
N PHE A 67 13.08 9.71 -3.27
CA PHE A 67 12.80 9.15 -4.59
C PHE A 67 13.23 10.09 -5.73
N HIS A 68 13.01 11.40 -5.59
CA HIS A 68 13.50 12.38 -6.56
C HIS A 68 15.02 12.53 -6.54
N GLU A 69 15.66 12.56 -5.37
CA GLU A 69 17.11 12.61 -5.22
C GLU A 69 17.76 11.40 -5.91
N MET A 70 17.23 10.19 -5.72
CA MET A 70 17.69 8.99 -6.45
C MET A 70 17.72 9.24 -7.96
N LYS A 71 16.63 9.76 -8.53
CA LYS A 71 16.52 10.03 -9.98
C LYS A 71 17.50 11.13 -10.43
N HIS A 72 17.63 12.21 -9.66
CA HIS A 72 18.56 13.31 -9.99
C HIS A 72 20.03 12.88 -9.92
N SER A 73 20.36 11.95 -9.03
CA SER A 73 21.70 11.35 -8.94
C SER A 73 21.98 10.30 -10.01
N GLY A 74 21.10 10.15 -11.02
CA GLY A 74 21.26 9.20 -12.11
C GLY A 74 20.95 7.75 -11.73
N LEU A 75 20.40 7.50 -10.54
CA LEU A 75 19.96 6.15 -10.17
C LEU A 75 18.69 5.80 -10.92
N THR A 76 18.60 4.52 -11.24
CA THR A 76 17.48 3.90 -11.94
C THR A 76 16.60 3.23 -10.88
N PRO A 77 15.42 3.78 -10.53
CA PRO A 77 14.47 3.10 -9.66
C PRO A 77 14.13 1.71 -10.22
N ASP A 78 13.99 0.73 -9.35
CA ASP A 78 13.62 -0.64 -9.73
C ASP A 78 12.23 -1.00 -9.19
N ALA A 79 11.79 -2.24 -9.45
CA ALA A 79 10.50 -2.73 -8.97
C ALA A 79 10.35 -2.62 -7.43
N ILE A 80 11.46 -2.77 -6.69
CA ILE A 80 11.47 -2.63 -5.22
C ILE A 80 11.25 -1.17 -4.83
N THR A 81 11.86 -0.22 -5.55
CA THR A 81 11.65 1.22 -5.33
C THR A 81 10.17 1.59 -5.50
N TYR A 82 9.55 1.23 -6.63
CA TYR A 82 8.15 1.55 -6.89
C TYR A 82 7.21 0.86 -5.90
N THR A 83 7.46 -0.41 -5.56
CA THR A 83 6.66 -1.12 -4.57
C THR A 83 6.68 -0.41 -3.21
N ALA A 84 7.86 -0.01 -2.74
CA ALA A 84 8.01 0.69 -1.47
C ALA A 84 7.27 2.04 -1.49
N PHE A 85 7.34 2.76 -2.60
CA PHE A 85 6.72 4.07 -2.73
C PHE A 85 5.19 4.00 -2.87
N LEU A 86 4.68 3.04 -3.65
CA LEU A 86 3.24 2.71 -3.73
C LEU A 86 2.68 2.28 -2.37
N ALA A 87 3.44 1.54 -1.57
CA ALA A 87 3.05 1.19 -0.20
C ALA A 87 2.91 2.44 0.70
N GLY A 88 3.65 3.51 0.41
CA GLY A 88 3.47 4.82 1.05
C GLY A 88 2.15 5.49 0.67
N CYS A 89 1.75 5.38 -0.59
CA CYS A 89 0.47 5.92 -1.08
C CYS A 89 -0.74 5.28 -0.39
N ILE A 90 -0.63 4.03 0.09
CA ILE A 90 -1.69 3.41 0.88
C ILE A 90 -1.91 4.15 2.21
N LYS A 91 -0.87 4.75 2.78
CA LYS A 91 -0.94 5.36 4.12
C LYS A 91 -1.40 6.81 4.09
N VAL A 92 -1.09 7.53 3.02
CA VAL A 92 -1.37 8.97 2.91
C VAL A 92 -2.76 9.22 2.32
N LYS A 93 -3.47 10.22 2.85
CA LYS A 93 -4.78 10.63 2.32
C LYS A 93 -4.57 11.23 0.93
N ASP A 94 -5.46 10.93 -0.01
CA ASP A 94 -5.52 11.55 -1.34
C ASP A 94 -4.23 11.44 -2.18
N SER A 95 -3.42 10.40 -1.94
CA SER A 95 -2.18 10.13 -2.68
C SER A 95 -2.37 9.16 -3.86
N TYR A 96 -3.62 8.96 -4.29
CA TYR A 96 -3.94 8.07 -5.41
C TYR A 96 -3.46 8.64 -6.75
N ASP A 97 -3.45 9.96 -6.93
CA ASP A 97 -2.91 10.61 -8.13
C ASP A 97 -1.40 10.34 -8.25
N THR A 98 -0.67 10.48 -7.13
CA THR A 98 0.76 10.10 -7.07
C THR A 98 0.97 8.64 -7.45
N ALA A 99 0.10 7.73 -6.99
CA ALA A 99 0.20 6.33 -7.38
C ALA A 99 -0.07 6.10 -8.88
N LEU A 100 -0.98 6.87 -9.49
CA LEU A 100 -1.23 6.82 -10.93
C LEU A 100 -0.01 7.28 -11.73
N ASP A 101 0.63 8.38 -11.30
CA ASP A 101 1.85 8.88 -11.93
C ASP A 101 2.99 7.85 -11.84
N LEU A 102 3.12 7.17 -10.70
CA LEU A 102 4.11 6.11 -10.51
C LEU A 102 3.86 4.91 -11.41
N VAL A 103 2.60 4.53 -11.64
CA VAL A 103 2.25 3.45 -12.57
C VAL A 103 2.58 3.85 -14.01
N GLN A 104 2.30 5.09 -14.39
CA GLN A 104 2.66 5.60 -15.71
C GLN A 104 4.17 5.61 -15.90
N GLU A 105 4.94 6.09 -14.92
CA GLU A 105 6.40 6.08 -14.95
C GLU A 105 6.95 4.65 -15.04
N LEU A 106 6.42 3.72 -14.23
CA LEU A 106 6.81 2.31 -14.23
C LEU A 106 6.58 1.66 -15.61
N ASN A 107 5.41 1.89 -16.22
CA ASN A 107 5.06 1.36 -17.54
C ASN A 107 5.93 1.99 -18.65
N PHE A 108 6.14 3.31 -18.61
CA PHE A 108 6.99 4.02 -19.58
C PHE A 108 8.42 3.46 -19.58
N ARG A 109 8.91 3.04 -18.42
CA ARG A 109 10.24 2.45 -18.26
C ARG A 109 10.29 0.96 -18.60
N GLY A 110 9.19 0.36 -19.05
CA GLY A 110 9.11 -1.05 -19.44
C GLY A 110 9.28 -2.02 -18.27
N LEU A 111 9.11 -1.56 -17.02
CA LEU A 111 9.20 -2.43 -15.86
C LEU A 111 7.94 -3.29 -15.77
N LYS A 112 8.11 -4.61 -15.69
CA LYS A 112 6.98 -5.52 -15.53
C LYS A 112 6.46 -5.45 -14.10
N MET A 113 5.17 -5.15 -13.94
CA MET A 113 4.51 -5.25 -12.64
C MET A 113 4.39 -6.72 -12.23
N ASP A 114 4.93 -7.05 -11.07
CA ASP A 114 4.76 -8.35 -10.44
C ASP A 114 3.50 -8.38 -9.55
N SER A 115 3.23 -9.53 -8.93
CA SER A 115 2.09 -9.71 -8.03
C SER A 115 2.09 -8.73 -6.86
N VAL A 116 3.26 -8.33 -6.37
CA VAL A 116 3.41 -7.44 -5.23
C VAL A 116 2.99 -6.03 -5.62
N ILE A 117 3.45 -5.53 -6.78
CA ILE A 117 3.05 -4.23 -7.31
C ILE A 117 1.55 -4.22 -7.59
N LEU A 118 1.04 -5.23 -8.31
CA LEU A 118 -0.39 -5.31 -8.66
C LEU A 118 -1.29 -5.33 -7.41
N THR A 119 -0.93 -6.12 -6.40
CA THR A 119 -1.67 -6.18 -5.12
C THR A 119 -1.58 -4.86 -4.36
N THR A 120 -0.42 -4.20 -4.37
CA THR A 120 -0.23 -2.89 -3.73
C THR A 120 -1.08 -1.82 -4.41
N LEU A 121 -1.12 -1.81 -5.75
CA LEU A 121 -1.96 -0.91 -6.54
C LEU A 121 -3.44 -1.14 -6.30
N LEU A 122 -3.86 -2.40 -6.22
CA LEU A 122 -5.24 -2.71 -5.89
C LEU A 122 -5.62 -2.09 -4.54
N LYS A 123 -4.78 -2.19 -3.51
CA LYS A 123 -5.01 -1.51 -2.21
C LYS A 123 -5.13 0.00 -2.35
N VAL A 124 -4.29 0.63 -3.18
CA VAL A 124 -4.36 2.08 -3.43
C VAL A 124 -5.67 2.46 -4.11
N TYR A 125 -6.05 1.78 -5.20
CA TYR A 125 -7.29 2.06 -5.94
C TYR A 125 -8.54 1.81 -5.09
N MET A 126 -8.52 0.73 -4.31
CA MET A 126 -9.57 0.38 -3.36
C MET A 126 -9.75 1.43 -2.27
N ARG A 127 -8.67 2.08 -1.83
CA ARG A 127 -8.69 3.16 -0.85
C ARG A 127 -9.10 4.50 -1.47
N GLY A 128 -8.76 4.73 -2.73
CA GLY A 128 -9.10 5.94 -3.50
C GLY A 128 -10.48 5.91 -4.15
N GLY A 129 -11.27 4.85 -4.02
CA GLY A 129 -12.59 4.74 -4.64
C GLY A 129 -12.57 4.47 -6.14
N LEU A 130 -11.42 4.09 -6.71
CA LEU A 130 -11.23 3.85 -8.14
C LEU A 130 -11.77 2.46 -8.55
N PHE A 131 -13.05 2.17 -8.29
CA PHE A 131 -13.65 0.84 -8.41
C PHE A 131 -13.49 0.19 -9.78
N LYS A 132 -13.52 0.96 -10.87
CA LYS A 132 -13.31 0.42 -12.22
C LYS A 132 -11.92 -0.20 -12.34
N LYS A 133 -10.87 0.56 -11.97
CA LYS A 133 -9.48 0.10 -11.97
C LYS A 133 -9.26 -1.04 -10.96
N SER A 134 -9.91 -0.97 -9.78
CA SER A 134 -9.84 -2.05 -8.79
C SER A 134 -10.40 -3.37 -9.33
N ARG A 135 -11.53 -3.32 -10.07
CA ARG A 135 -12.11 -4.52 -10.71
C ARG A 135 -11.17 -5.11 -11.76
N GLU A 136 -10.65 -4.26 -12.65
CA GLU A 136 -9.72 -4.68 -13.70
C GLU A 136 -8.48 -5.36 -13.12
N LEU A 137 -7.85 -4.75 -12.09
CA LEU A 137 -6.70 -5.34 -11.40
C LEU A 137 -7.04 -6.62 -10.64
N LEU A 138 -8.21 -6.69 -10.00
CA LEU A 138 -8.62 -7.89 -9.27
C LEU A 138 -8.83 -9.07 -10.23
N SER A 139 -9.52 -8.86 -11.35
CA SER A 139 -9.69 -9.88 -12.40
C SER A 139 -8.35 -10.31 -13.00
N GLN A 140 -7.40 -9.37 -13.18
CA GLN A 140 -6.05 -9.70 -13.61
C GLN A 140 -5.33 -10.59 -12.58
N LEU A 141 -5.38 -10.25 -11.29
CA LEU A 141 -4.77 -11.07 -10.23
C LEU A 141 -5.38 -12.47 -10.15
N GLU A 142 -6.70 -12.57 -10.29
CA GLU A 142 -7.42 -13.86 -10.33
C GLU A 142 -6.99 -14.71 -11.52
N SER A 143 -6.87 -14.12 -12.72
CA SER A 143 -6.40 -14.82 -13.92
C SER A 143 -4.96 -15.32 -13.82
N LEU A 144 -4.14 -14.66 -12.99
CA LEU A 144 -2.74 -15.03 -12.73
C LEU A 144 -2.60 -16.05 -11.58
N GLY A 145 -3.71 -16.49 -10.98
CA GLY A 145 -3.71 -17.48 -9.91
C GLY A 145 -3.21 -16.96 -8.56
N TYR A 146 -3.21 -15.65 -8.35
CA TYR A 146 -2.81 -15.08 -7.06
C TYR A 146 -3.93 -15.23 -6.02
N ALA A 147 -3.54 -15.56 -4.79
CA ALA A 147 -4.47 -15.76 -3.68
C ALA A 147 -5.24 -14.48 -3.32
N LYS A 148 -6.49 -14.67 -2.91
CA LYS A 148 -7.40 -13.63 -2.43
C LYS A 148 -6.85 -12.99 -1.15
N ASP A 149 -6.42 -11.73 -1.20
CA ASP A 149 -6.04 -10.96 -0.01
C ASP A 149 -7.31 -10.55 0.75
N GLU A 150 -7.65 -11.30 1.80
CA GLU A 150 -8.83 -11.03 2.65
C GLU A 150 -8.79 -9.64 3.31
N GLY A 151 -7.60 -9.06 3.53
CA GLY A 151 -7.42 -7.75 4.14
C GLY A 151 -7.69 -6.57 3.20
N LEU A 152 -7.86 -6.82 1.90
CA LEU A 152 -8.06 -5.79 0.87
C LEU A 152 -9.30 -4.94 1.15
N PHE A 153 -10.44 -5.60 1.33
CA PHE A 153 -11.72 -4.94 1.52
C PHE A 153 -11.85 -4.32 2.90
N GLU A 154 -11.30 -4.96 3.94
CA GLU A 154 -11.30 -4.45 5.31
C GLU A 154 -10.56 -3.10 5.41
N THR A 155 -9.41 -2.99 4.74
CA THR A 155 -8.62 -1.75 4.72
C THR A 155 -9.39 -0.59 4.08
N ALA A 156 -10.10 -0.85 2.97
CA ALA A 156 -10.91 0.16 2.28
C ALA A 156 -12.14 0.55 3.12
N ILE A 157 -12.87 -0.43 3.67
CA ILE A 157 -14.03 -0.21 4.55
C ILE A 157 -13.65 0.66 5.74
N SER A 158 -12.56 0.30 6.45
CA SER A 158 -12.12 1.03 7.64
C SER A 158 -11.82 2.49 7.35
N ARG A 159 -11.33 2.80 6.14
CA ARG A 159 -11.06 4.18 5.72
C ARG A 159 -12.33 4.94 5.34
N TYR A 160 -13.28 4.29 4.67
CA TYR A 160 -14.54 4.94 4.29
C TYR A 160 -15.45 5.20 5.48
N ILE A 161 -15.45 4.32 6.48
CA ILE A 161 -16.23 4.54 7.70
C ILE A 161 -15.74 5.76 8.49
N ALA A 162 -14.45 6.08 8.42
CA ALA A 162 -13.86 7.20 9.14
C ALA A 162 -14.27 8.58 8.57
N GLU A 163 -14.93 8.64 7.41
CA GLU A 163 -15.14 9.84 6.61
C GLU A 163 -16.60 9.83 6.06
N PRO A 164 -17.55 10.58 6.65
CA PRO A 164 -18.97 10.57 6.26
C PRO A 164 -19.22 10.87 4.77
N GLU A 165 -18.38 11.72 4.17
CA GLU A 165 -18.40 12.07 2.75
C GLU A 165 -18.14 10.87 1.82
N LYS A 166 -17.54 9.79 2.34
CA LYS A 166 -17.27 8.55 1.60
C LYS A 166 -18.42 7.54 1.65
N LYS A 167 -19.62 7.98 2.07
CA LYS A 167 -20.83 7.15 2.14
C LYS A 167 -21.08 6.35 0.88
N ASP A 168 -21.06 7.00 -0.28
CA ASP A 168 -21.38 6.33 -1.55
C ASP A 168 -20.30 5.30 -1.93
N LEU A 169 -19.04 5.59 -1.62
CA LEU A 169 -17.93 4.64 -1.78
C LEU A 169 -18.12 3.41 -0.89
N LEU A 170 -18.52 3.60 0.38
CA LEU A 170 -18.80 2.50 1.29
C LEU A 170 -19.96 1.63 0.79
N ILE A 171 -21.07 2.24 0.37
CA ILE A 171 -22.24 1.52 -0.13
C ILE A 171 -21.89 0.72 -1.40
N HIS A 172 -21.17 1.35 -2.34
CA HIS A 172 -20.77 0.70 -3.58
C HIS A 172 -19.84 -0.49 -3.33
N LEU A 173 -18.87 -0.32 -2.43
CA LEU A 173 -17.94 -1.37 -2.01
C LEU A 173 -18.70 -2.57 -1.40
N LEU A 174 -19.62 -2.33 -0.47
CA LEU A 174 -20.40 -3.38 0.19
C LEU A 174 -21.32 -4.13 -0.78
N LYS A 175 -21.83 -3.48 -1.83
CA LYS A 175 -22.61 -4.15 -2.88
C LYS A 175 -21.74 -4.99 -3.82
N TRP A 176 -20.51 -4.56 -4.07
CA TRP A 176 -19.61 -5.24 -5.01
C TRP A 176 -18.92 -6.48 -4.41
N MET A 177 -18.50 -6.42 -3.14
CA MET A 177 -17.78 -7.51 -2.45
C MET A 177 -18.37 -8.93 -2.64
N PRO A 178 -19.69 -9.16 -2.51
CA PRO A 178 -20.27 -10.50 -2.61
C PRO A 178 -20.10 -11.12 -4.00
N GLY A 179 -20.15 -10.30 -5.05
CA GLY A 179 -19.92 -10.74 -6.43
C GLY A 179 -18.48 -11.20 -6.70
N GLN A 180 -17.56 -10.97 -5.77
CA GLN A 180 -16.17 -11.44 -5.84
C GLN A 180 -15.91 -12.61 -4.86
N GLY A 181 -16.96 -13.10 -4.18
CA GLY A 181 -16.87 -14.14 -3.17
C GLY A 181 -16.42 -13.67 -1.79
N TYR A 182 -16.47 -12.37 -1.51
CA TYR A 182 -16.11 -11.80 -0.20
C TYR A 182 -17.35 -11.36 0.56
N ALA A 183 -17.34 -11.60 1.87
CA ALA A 183 -18.39 -11.14 2.78
C ALA A 183 -17.77 -10.33 3.92
N VAL A 184 -18.52 -9.37 4.45
CA VAL A 184 -18.08 -8.61 5.61
C VAL A 184 -18.00 -9.54 6.84
N ASN A 185 -16.81 -9.61 7.44
CA ASN A 185 -16.55 -10.38 8.64
C ASN A 185 -17.26 -9.76 9.88
N SER A 186 -17.32 -10.49 10.99
CA SER A 186 -18.05 -10.06 12.18
C SER A 186 -17.51 -8.77 12.80
N SER A 187 -16.18 -8.59 12.81
CA SER A 187 -15.52 -7.40 13.39
C SER A 187 -15.87 -6.15 12.58
N THR A 188 -15.62 -6.18 11.27
CA THR A 188 -15.91 -5.08 10.35
C THR A 188 -17.40 -4.76 10.31
N ARG A 189 -18.27 -5.77 10.38
CA ARG A 189 -19.73 -5.57 10.47
C ARG A 189 -20.11 -4.72 11.69
N ASN A 190 -19.55 -5.02 12.85
CA ASN A 190 -19.82 -4.24 14.07
C ASN A 190 -19.38 -2.78 13.92
N VAL A 191 -18.23 -2.53 13.29
CA VAL A 191 -17.73 -1.18 13.04
C VAL A 191 -18.65 -0.40 12.09
N ILE A 192 -19.13 -1.04 11.01
CA ILE A 192 -20.09 -0.44 10.08
C ILE A 192 -21.40 -0.10 10.82
N LEU A 193 -21.92 -1.03 11.62
CA LEU A 193 -23.18 -0.84 12.35
C LEU A 193 -23.09 0.30 13.38
N LYS A 194 -21.98 0.42 14.12
CA LYS A 194 -21.75 1.54 15.04
C LYS A 194 -21.82 2.90 14.35
N ASN A 195 -21.30 2.98 13.12
CA ASN A 195 -21.27 4.21 12.32
C ASN A 195 -22.46 4.35 11.36
N SER A 196 -23.40 3.42 11.37
CA SER A 196 -24.48 3.33 10.36
C SER A 196 -25.41 4.55 10.31
N HIS A 197 -25.46 5.36 11.37
CA HIS A 197 -26.20 6.63 11.37
C HIS A 197 -25.66 7.65 10.36
N LEU A 198 -24.34 7.64 10.10
CA LEU A 198 -23.68 8.50 9.11
C LEU A 198 -23.97 8.04 7.67
N PHE A 199 -24.33 6.77 7.50
CA PHE A 199 -24.42 6.11 6.19
C PHE A 199 -25.83 5.64 5.82
N GLY A 200 -26.82 5.88 6.69
CA GLY A 200 -28.19 5.41 6.54
C GLY A 200 -28.41 4.02 7.15
N ARG A 201 -28.87 3.99 8.40
CA ARG A 201 -29.08 2.77 9.22
C ARG A 201 -29.82 1.66 8.47
N HIS A 202 -30.96 2.00 7.88
CA HIS A 202 -31.81 1.03 7.19
C HIS A 202 -31.09 0.38 5.99
N LEU A 203 -30.50 1.21 5.13
CA LEU A 203 -29.81 0.75 3.91
C LEU A 203 -28.61 -0.15 4.25
N ILE A 204 -27.78 0.26 5.21
CA ILE A 204 -26.64 -0.53 5.67
C ILE A 204 -27.09 -1.87 6.26
N GLY A 205 -28.14 -1.86 7.08
CA GLY A 205 -28.73 -3.08 7.65
C GLY A 205 -29.21 -4.05 6.57
N GLU A 206 -29.89 -3.55 5.54
CA GLU A 206 -30.38 -4.35 4.42
C GLU A 206 -29.23 -5.00 3.63
N ILE A 207 -28.20 -4.22 3.27
CA ILE A 207 -27.04 -4.72 2.53
C ILE A 207 -26.32 -5.83 3.32
N LEU A 208 -26.05 -5.59 4.60
CA LEU A 208 -25.35 -6.57 5.46
C LEU A 208 -26.17 -7.84 5.69
N SER A 209 -27.50 -7.73 5.70
CA SER A 209 -28.42 -8.87 5.84
C SER A 209 -28.42 -9.74 4.58
N LYS A 210 -28.46 -9.12 3.39
CA LYS A 210 -28.34 -9.80 2.10
C LYS A 210 -27.01 -10.56 1.97
N GLN A 211 -25.89 -9.94 2.35
CA GLN A 211 -24.59 -10.62 2.38
C GLN A 211 -24.58 -11.86 3.29
N ARG A 212 -25.25 -11.78 4.46
CA ARG A 212 -25.32 -12.91 5.40
C ARG A 212 -26.12 -14.07 4.82
N GLN A 213 -27.21 -13.81 4.13
CA GLN A 213 -28.00 -14.85 3.43
C GLN A 213 -27.17 -15.53 2.34
N LEU A 214 -26.47 -14.76 1.50
CA LEU A 214 -25.58 -15.29 0.47
C LEU A 214 -24.45 -16.16 1.05
N SER A 215 -23.83 -15.72 2.16
CA SER A 215 -22.76 -16.50 2.81
C SER A 215 -23.23 -17.84 3.40
N LYS A 216 -24.53 -17.97 3.72
CA LYS A 216 -25.13 -19.21 4.22
C LYS A 216 -25.47 -20.17 3.09
N SER A 217 -25.94 -19.69 1.94
CA SER A 217 -26.29 -20.56 0.79
C SER A 217 -25.06 -21.13 0.07
N VAL A 218 -23.90 -20.50 0.18
CA VAL A 218 -22.63 -20.99 -0.41
C VAL A 218 -21.99 -22.08 0.46
N LYS A 219 -22.41 -22.23 1.73
CA LYS A 219 -21.88 -23.21 2.69
C LYS A 219 -22.80 -24.42 2.92
N SER A 220 -23.98 -24.45 2.29
CA SER A 220 -24.94 -25.57 2.31
C SER A 220 -24.86 -26.35 1.01
#